data_AF-Q4JSP2-F1
#
_entry.id   AF-Q4JSP2-F1
#
_cell.length_a   1.000
_cell.length_b   1.000
_cell.length_c   1.000
_cell.angle_alpha   90.00
_cell.angle_beta   90.00
_cell.angle_gamma   90.00
#
_symmetry.space_group_name_H-M   'P 1'
#
loop_
_entity.id
_entity.type
_entity.pdbx_description
1 polymer ?
#
loop_
_entity_poly.entity_id
_entity_poly.type
_entity_poly.pdbx_seq_one_letter_code
_entity_poly.pdbx_strand_id
1 'polypeptide(L)'
;MSLTTLRARSPRTPMRPHLRMARAVVSAVAAASLFMTAACSASDEPHSTISGEKQQITDILGRNVEVPKKVERILMGGQRMLYTTAILNKENPLQGIVAWPDDLQQNDPGTYKKYQQKFSKIGDIKQTGEVYDGSMSLEQALESRPDVFIVSANSFEAAQDAGIIDGLEKAGIPTVTVDYFTDPVKNTVPSVRLLGKVLGYEKEAEKYARFYESKVDMVHDRLEKAKATPTPTFLWRAPGYFDCCSTFAKSNLAQLVTAAGGKNLGDDMIEGKQGQVSPEALAGKDPDVIIATGADWTDAKQQPKKTGFIPLGYDESADQAARDFQRVVNGQPVLKEMRAVKDKRAYAAWHHFYDSPYNYLAIEWFAKAMHPDLFADIDPQADMKELHEKFLPVEASGTFWTGLP
;
A
#
# COMPACT_ATOMS: atom_id res chain seq x y z
N MET A 1 -26.12 -42.21 55.00
CA MET A 1 -27.44 -42.29 54.34
C MET A 1 -27.18 -42.00 52.87
N SER A 2 -27.01 -43.00 52.00
CA SER A 2 -28.01 -43.97 51.51
C SER A 2 -28.85 -43.36 50.37
N LEU A 3 -28.51 -43.62 49.09
CA LEU A 3 -29.03 -44.70 48.21
C LEU A 3 -30.36 -44.27 47.52
N THR A 4 -30.73 -44.62 46.27
CA THR A 4 -30.30 -45.68 45.33
C THR A 4 -30.72 -45.29 43.88
N THR A 5 -29.83 -45.18 42.88
CA THR A 5 -29.66 -46.09 41.68
C THR A 5 -30.77 -46.06 40.58
N LEU A 6 -30.68 -46.67 39.37
CA LEU A 6 -29.80 -47.69 38.74
C LEU A 6 -29.80 -47.49 37.18
N ARG A 7 -28.66 -47.53 36.45
CA ARG A 7 -28.21 -48.53 35.42
C ARG A 7 -29.26 -49.05 34.38
N ALA A 8 -28.95 -49.49 33.14
CA ALA A 8 -27.77 -49.50 32.21
C ALA A 8 -28.29 -50.02 30.81
N ARG A 9 -27.57 -50.53 29.77
CA ARG A 9 -26.17 -50.96 29.50
C ARG A 9 -25.92 -51.09 27.96
N SER A 10 -24.66 -51.21 27.52
CA SER A 10 -24.19 -51.66 26.17
C SER A 10 -23.79 -53.19 26.19
N PRO A 11 -23.31 -53.92 25.12
CA PRO A 11 -22.40 -53.51 24.02
C PRO A 11 -22.35 -54.32 22.65
N ARG A 12 -21.35 -53.99 21.79
CA ARG A 12 -20.58 -54.83 20.78
C ARG A 12 -21.12 -55.21 19.36
N THR A 13 -20.37 -54.71 18.35
CA THR A 13 -19.82 -55.24 17.06
C THR A 13 -19.74 -56.77 16.78
N PRO A 14 -19.34 -57.27 15.57
CA PRO A 14 -19.31 -56.72 14.16
C PRO A 14 -19.75 -57.73 13.03
N MET A 15 -19.64 -57.38 11.72
CA MET A 15 -19.04 -58.24 10.64
C MET A 15 -18.96 -57.60 9.23
N ARG A 16 -18.21 -58.24 8.29
CA ARG A 16 -18.11 -57.94 6.83
C ARG A 16 -18.79 -59.07 5.99
N PRO A 17 -18.38 -59.43 4.74
CA PRO A 17 -19.04 -59.03 3.48
C PRO A 17 -19.48 -60.21 2.60
N HIS A 18 -20.14 -59.96 1.45
CA HIS A 18 -20.24 -60.97 0.37
C HIS A 18 -20.12 -60.41 -1.05
N LEU A 19 -19.40 -61.16 -1.89
CA LEU A 19 -19.25 -60.99 -3.34
C LEU A 19 -20.45 -61.60 -4.09
N ARG A 20 -20.67 -61.19 -5.34
CA ARG A 20 -20.57 -62.12 -6.49
C ARG A 20 -20.38 -61.39 -7.84
N MET A 21 -19.46 -61.93 -8.65
CA MET A 21 -19.29 -61.56 -10.06
C MET A 21 -20.20 -62.42 -10.94
N ALA A 22 -20.56 -61.91 -12.12
CA ALA A 22 -20.85 -62.72 -13.29
C ALA A 22 -20.33 -62.02 -14.56
N ARG A 23 -19.43 -62.69 -15.29
CA ARG A 23 -19.04 -62.36 -16.68
C ARG A 23 -20.09 -63.01 -17.61
N ALA A 24 -20.75 -62.29 -18.51
CA ALA A 24 -20.27 -61.79 -19.81
C ALA A 24 -20.30 -62.84 -20.94
N VAL A 25 -20.83 -62.44 -22.10
CA VAL A 25 -20.62 -63.09 -23.41
C VAL A 25 -20.45 -61.98 -24.45
N VAL A 26 -19.51 -62.16 -25.37
CA VAL A 26 -19.32 -61.32 -26.57
C VAL A 26 -19.58 -62.20 -27.79
N SER A 27 -20.34 -61.69 -28.76
CA SER A 27 -20.34 -62.17 -30.14
C SER A 27 -20.50 -60.98 -31.07
N ALA A 28 -19.71 -60.93 -32.14
CA ALA A 28 -19.67 -59.81 -33.08
C ALA A 28 -20.34 -60.18 -34.42
N VAL A 29 -20.82 -59.16 -35.12
CA VAL A 29 -21.10 -59.21 -36.57
C VAL A 29 -20.44 -57.98 -37.19
N ALA A 30 -19.68 -58.18 -38.27
CA ALA A 30 -19.01 -57.10 -38.98
C ALA A 30 -19.78 -56.71 -40.24
N ALA A 31 -19.88 -55.41 -40.51
CA ALA A 31 -20.26 -54.85 -41.79
C ALA A 31 -19.42 -53.57 -42.00
N ALA A 32 -18.79 -53.43 -43.17
CA ALA A 32 -17.94 -52.29 -43.48
C ALA A 32 -18.65 -51.36 -44.46
N SER A 33 -18.71 -50.07 -44.11
CA SER A 33 -19.21 -49.00 -44.97
C SER A 33 -18.34 -47.74 -44.79
N LEU A 34 -17.61 -47.34 -45.83
CA LEU A 34 -17.13 -45.97 -45.94
C LEU A 34 -18.30 -45.09 -46.38
N PHE A 35 -18.39 -43.85 -45.89
CA PHE A 35 -18.41 -42.65 -46.74
C PHE A 35 -18.36 -41.35 -45.89
N MET A 36 -17.49 -40.43 -46.30
CA MET A 36 -17.46 -38.98 -46.01
C MET A 36 -18.12 -38.46 -44.71
N THR A 37 -17.30 -38.13 -43.71
CA THR A 37 -17.59 -37.03 -42.78
C THR A 37 -16.90 -35.76 -43.29
N ALA A 38 -17.64 -34.66 -43.40
CA ALA A 38 -17.04 -33.36 -43.67
C ALA A 38 -16.37 -32.83 -42.39
N ALA A 39 -15.06 -32.60 -42.44
CA ALA A 39 -14.34 -31.96 -41.35
C ALA A 39 -14.65 -30.46 -41.36
N CYS A 40 -15.56 -30.01 -40.50
CA CYS A 40 -15.71 -28.60 -40.17
C CYS A 40 -14.43 -28.15 -39.46
N SER A 41 -13.54 -27.45 -40.16
CA SER A 41 -12.37 -26.82 -39.57
C SER A 41 -12.82 -25.73 -38.59
N ALA A 42 -12.86 -26.07 -37.31
CA ALA A 42 -12.84 -25.06 -36.27
C ALA A 42 -11.51 -24.30 -36.39
N SER A 43 -11.59 -23.03 -36.76
CA SER A 43 -10.43 -22.15 -36.78
C SER A 43 -10.12 -21.74 -35.34
N ASP A 44 -9.25 -22.50 -34.68
CA ASP A 44 -8.54 -22.00 -33.50
C ASP A 44 -7.80 -20.73 -33.91
N GLU A 45 -8.26 -19.56 -33.47
CA GLU A 45 -7.46 -18.35 -33.59
C GLU A 45 -6.22 -18.53 -32.71
N PRO A 46 -5.00 -18.33 -33.25
CA PRO A 46 -3.80 -18.45 -32.45
C PRO A 46 -3.78 -17.32 -31.43
N HIS A 47 -4.11 -17.64 -30.18
CA HIS A 47 -3.83 -16.76 -29.04
C HIS A 47 -2.38 -16.29 -29.14
N SER A 48 -2.18 -14.98 -29.30
CA SER A 48 -0.87 -14.36 -29.44
C SER A 48 -0.04 -14.58 -28.19
N THR A 49 0.75 -15.65 -28.18
CA THR A 49 1.81 -15.86 -27.21
C THR A 49 2.73 -14.64 -27.24
N ILE A 50 3.06 -14.10 -26.07
CA ILE A 50 3.91 -12.91 -25.96
C ILE A 50 5.34 -13.33 -26.33
N SER A 51 5.62 -13.27 -27.64
CA SER A 51 6.88 -13.67 -28.29
C SER A 51 8.01 -12.65 -28.07
N GLY A 52 8.13 -12.16 -26.84
CA GLY A 52 9.22 -11.30 -26.38
C GLY A 52 10.27 -12.10 -25.63
N GLU A 53 11.52 -11.66 -25.69
CA GLU A 53 12.52 -12.15 -24.73
C GLU A 53 12.07 -11.83 -23.30
N LYS A 54 12.18 -12.81 -22.40
CA LYS A 54 11.91 -12.63 -20.98
C LYS A 54 13.19 -12.32 -20.18
N GLN A 55 13.01 -11.79 -18.98
CA GLN A 55 14.02 -11.68 -17.94
C GLN A 55 13.47 -12.21 -16.61
N GLN A 56 14.31 -12.84 -15.79
CA GLN A 56 13.94 -13.21 -14.44
C GLN A 56 14.16 -12.01 -13.49
N ILE A 57 13.17 -11.75 -12.65
CA ILE A 57 13.23 -10.84 -11.51
C ILE A 57 12.90 -11.61 -10.23
N THR A 58 13.30 -11.06 -9.09
CA THR A 58 12.78 -11.46 -7.78
C THR A 58 11.96 -10.30 -7.25
N ASP A 59 10.71 -10.54 -6.86
CA ASP A 59 9.80 -9.50 -6.37
C ASP A 59 9.98 -9.23 -4.86
N ILE A 60 9.24 -8.26 -4.31
CA ILE A 60 9.39 -7.87 -2.89
C ILE A 60 8.98 -8.97 -1.89
N LEU A 61 8.22 -9.98 -2.35
CA LEU A 61 7.83 -11.16 -1.57
C LEU A 61 8.86 -12.30 -1.71
N GLY A 62 9.92 -12.10 -2.49
CA GLY A 62 10.93 -13.13 -2.77
C GLY A 62 10.52 -14.13 -3.86
N ARG A 63 9.43 -13.89 -4.59
CA ARG A 63 9.00 -14.76 -5.70
C ARG A 63 9.88 -14.50 -6.92
N ASN A 64 10.36 -15.57 -7.56
CA ASN A 64 11.05 -15.47 -8.83
C ASN A 64 10.02 -15.44 -9.97
N VAL A 65 9.94 -14.34 -10.69
CA VAL A 65 8.95 -14.09 -11.74
C VAL A 65 9.68 -13.89 -13.08
N GLU A 66 9.19 -14.51 -14.15
CA GLU A 66 9.63 -14.15 -15.50
C GLU A 66 8.77 -13.01 -16.05
N VAL A 67 9.38 -11.86 -16.33
CA VAL A 67 8.71 -10.73 -16.98
C VAL A 67 9.25 -10.51 -18.40
N PRO A 68 8.46 -9.96 -19.34
CA PRO A 68 9.00 -9.49 -20.61
C PRO A 68 10.16 -8.49 -20.42
N LYS A 69 11.18 -8.53 -21.29
CA LYS A 69 12.22 -7.49 -21.35
C LYS A 69 11.71 -6.15 -21.86
N LYS A 70 10.54 -6.14 -22.52
CA LYS A 70 9.85 -4.95 -22.98
C LYS A 70 8.41 -5.02 -22.48
N VAL A 71 8.05 -4.12 -21.58
CA VAL A 71 6.68 -3.93 -21.09
C VAL A 71 6.13 -2.69 -21.76
N GLU A 72 5.02 -2.83 -22.49
CA GLU A 72 4.30 -1.73 -23.14
C GLU A 72 2.92 -1.47 -22.51
N ARG A 73 2.38 -2.46 -21.78
CA ARG A 73 1.03 -2.47 -21.23
C ARG A 73 1.06 -2.93 -19.78
N ILE A 74 0.71 -2.04 -18.87
CA ILE A 74 0.80 -2.23 -17.41
C ILE A 74 -0.61 -2.15 -16.83
N LEU A 75 -1.02 -3.19 -16.10
CA LEU A 75 -2.14 -3.13 -15.18
C LEU A 75 -1.60 -2.79 -13.78
N MET A 76 -2.11 -1.72 -13.16
CA MET A 76 -1.74 -1.36 -11.79
C MET A 76 -2.86 -1.75 -10.82
N GLY A 77 -2.51 -2.41 -9.72
CA GLY A 77 -3.43 -2.71 -8.61
C GLY A 77 -3.82 -1.49 -7.76
N GLY A 78 -3.21 -0.33 -8.02
CA GLY A 78 -3.50 0.96 -7.38
C GLY A 78 -3.04 2.12 -8.25
N GLN A 79 -3.88 3.13 -8.43
CA GLN A 79 -3.58 4.39 -9.11
C GLN A 79 -2.50 5.18 -8.36
N ARG A 80 -2.43 5.03 -7.03
CA ARG A 80 -1.35 5.61 -6.20
C ARG A 80 0.06 5.13 -6.58
N MET A 81 0.21 4.07 -7.39
CA MET A 81 1.50 3.73 -8.03
C MET A 81 2.04 4.85 -8.94
N LEU A 82 1.21 5.85 -9.31
CA LEU A 82 1.63 7.08 -9.98
C LEU A 82 2.76 7.81 -9.24
N TYR A 83 2.84 7.72 -7.91
CA TYR A 83 3.99 8.26 -7.15
C TYR A 83 5.32 7.64 -7.58
N THR A 84 5.31 6.35 -7.94
CA THR A 84 6.52 5.65 -8.42
C THR A 84 6.76 5.92 -9.90
N THR A 85 5.75 5.84 -10.76
CA THR A 85 5.98 6.12 -12.19
C THR A 85 6.37 7.57 -12.46
N ALA A 86 6.01 8.51 -11.57
CA ALA A 86 6.48 9.89 -11.59
C ALA A 86 7.98 10.07 -11.35
N ILE A 87 8.59 9.32 -10.41
CA ILE A 87 10.03 9.38 -10.15
C ILE A 87 10.85 8.59 -11.20
N LEU A 88 10.23 7.60 -11.86
CA LEU A 88 10.84 6.82 -12.93
C LEU A 88 10.77 7.53 -14.29
N ASN A 89 9.64 8.16 -14.63
CA ASN A 89 9.47 8.90 -15.87
C ASN A 89 8.83 10.29 -15.63
N LYS A 90 9.69 11.29 -15.43
CA LYS A 90 9.31 12.71 -15.30
C LYS A 90 8.70 13.32 -16.57
N GLU A 91 8.87 12.71 -17.74
CA GLU A 91 8.34 13.21 -19.01
C GLU A 91 6.93 12.67 -19.30
N ASN A 92 6.67 11.41 -18.97
CA ASN A 92 5.39 10.75 -19.14
C ASN A 92 5.16 9.66 -18.07
N PRO A 93 4.65 10.00 -16.88
CA PRO A 93 4.43 9.06 -15.78
C PRO A 93 3.26 8.09 -16.03
N LEU A 94 2.53 8.28 -17.13
CA LEU A 94 1.43 7.42 -17.57
C LEU A 94 1.87 6.40 -18.63
N GLN A 95 3.15 6.37 -19.00
CA GLN A 95 3.64 5.56 -20.12
C GLN A 95 3.36 4.07 -19.91
N GLY A 96 2.55 3.49 -20.79
CA GLY A 96 2.20 2.08 -20.80
C GLY A 96 1.11 1.68 -19.80
N ILE A 97 0.61 2.57 -18.94
CA ILE A 97 -0.50 2.23 -18.04
C ILE A 97 -1.78 2.08 -18.88
N VAL A 98 -2.28 0.84 -19.01
CA VAL A 98 -3.50 0.53 -19.78
C VAL A 98 -4.75 0.49 -18.90
N ALA A 99 -4.59 0.12 -17.63
CA ALA A 99 -5.68 0.06 -16.67
C ALA A 99 -5.20 0.17 -15.21
N TRP A 100 -6.07 0.73 -14.36
CA TRP A 100 -5.87 0.91 -12.91
C TRP A 100 -7.20 1.26 -12.21
N PRO A 101 -7.31 1.19 -10.87
CA PRO A 101 -8.45 1.79 -10.15
C PRO A 101 -8.38 3.32 -10.15
N ASP A 102 -9.23 3.97 -9.35
CA ASP A 102 -9.29 5.42 -9.10
C ASP A 102 -8.86 5.81 -7.67
N ASP A 103 -8.11 4.94 -6.97
CA ASP A 103 -7.80 5.11 -5.54
C ASP A 103 -6.89 6.30 -5.21
N LEU A 104 -6.25 6.94 -6.20
CA LEU A 104 -5.60 8.24 -6.04
C LEU A 104 -6.65 9.36 -6.15
N GLN A 105 -7.49 9.35 -7.18
CA GLN A 105 -8.56 10.33 -7.36
C GLN A 105 -9.53 10.40 -6.17
N GLN A 106 -9.84 9.25 -5.55
CA GLN A 106 -10.72 9.20 -4.37
C GLN A 106 -10.06 9.67 -3.07
N ASN A 107 -8.80 9.30 -2.82
CA ASN A 107 -8.16 9.45 -1.51
C ASN A 107 -7.18 10.63 -1.44
N ASP A 108 -6.69 11.10 -2.58
CA ASP A 108 -5.81 12.27 -2.73
C ASP A 108 -6.17 13.04 -4.03
N PRO A 109 -7.33 13.73 -4.02
CA PRO A 109 -7.79 14.50 -5.18
C PRO A 109 -6.82 15.64 -5.53
N GLY A 110 -6.04 16.15 -4.56
CA GLY A 110 -5.03 17.19 -4.77
C GLY A 110 -3.90 16.73 -5.71
N THR A 111 -3.29 15.57 -5.46
CA THR A 111 -2.31 15.00 -6.41
C THR A 111 -2.98 14.66 -7.74
N TYR A 112 -4.14 13.99 -7.73
CA TYR A 112 -4.79 13.59 -8.98
C TYR A 112 -5.03 14.80 -9.90
N LYS A 113 -5.58 15.89 -9.36
CA LYS A 113 -5.81 17.18 -10.03
C LYS A 113 -4.52 17.81 -10.56
N LYS A 114 -3.44 17.85 -9.75
CA LYS A 114 -2.10 18.29 -10.15
C LYS A 114 -1.56 17.53 -11.36
N TYR A 115 -1.72 16.21 -11.39
CA TYR A 115 -1.27 15.38 -12.50
C TYR A 115 -2.20 15.50 -13.72
N GLN A 116 -3.52 15.58 -13.52
CA GLN A 116 -4.50 15.80 -14.60
C GLN A 116 -4.29 17.13 -15.34
N GLN A 117 -3.93 18.21 -14.63
CA GLN A 117 -3.62 19.50 -15.23
C GLN A 117 -2.43 19.45 -16.19
N LYS A 118 -1.43 18.60 -15.92
CA LYS A 118 -0.24 18.43 -16.78
C LYS A 118 -0.37 17.29 -17.79
N PHE A 119 -1.11 16.24 -17.45
CA PHE A 119 -1.32 15.03 -18.23
C PHE A 119 -2.82 14.74 -18.35
N SER A 120 -3.51 15.50 -19.20
CA SER A 120 -4.97 15.38 -19.39
C SER A 120 -5.43 13.95 -19.69
N LYS A 121 -4.59 13.15 -20.36
CA LYS A 121 -4.79 11.72 -20.65
C LYS A 121 -4.91 10.81 -19.43
N ILE A 122 -4.68 11.29 -18.20
CA ILE A 122 -4.88 10.49 -16.98
C ILE A 122 -6.33 9.98 -16.85
N GLY A 123 -7.30 10.72 -17.41
CA GLY A 123 -8.71 10.32 -17.48
C GLY A 123 -9.07 9.40 -18.66
N ASP A 124 -8.14 9.16 -19.60
CA ASP A 124 -8.36 8.26 -20.75
C ASP A 124 -8.01 6.79 -20.43
N ILE A 125 -7.35 6.53 -19.29
CA ILE A 125 -6.89 5.19 -18.86
C ILE A 125 -8.09 4.38 -18.35
N LYS A 126 -8.20 3.09 -18.73
CA LYS A 126 -9.34 2.24 -18.33
C LYS A 126 -9.39 2.08 -16.80
N GLN A 127 -10.49 2.51 -16.20
CA GLN A 127 -10.74 2.26 -14.78
C GLN A 127 -11.12 0.78 -14.54
N THR A 128 -10.52 0.17 -13.53
CA THR A 128 -10.93 -1.12 -12.94
C THR A 128 -11.59 -0.89 -11.58
N GLY A 129 -12.14 -1.93 -10.97
CA GLY A 129 -12.31 -1.93 -9.51
C GLY A 129 -10.96 -1.90 -8.76
N GLU A 130 -11.02 -1.69 -7.45
CA GLU A 130 -9.89 -1.80 -6.53
C GLU A 130 -9.65 -3.27 -6.14
N VAL A 131 -8.39 -3.64 -5.85
CA VAL A 131 -8.07 -4.96 -5.30
C VAL A 131 -8.52 -5.08 -3.85
N TYR A 132 -8.36 -4.00 -3.07
CA TYR A 132 -8.52 -3.99 -1.61
C TYR A 132 -9.98 -4.12 -1.15
N ASP A 133 -10.95 -3.61 -1.92
CA ASP A 133 -12.39 -3.76 -1.63
C ASP A 133 -13.04 -4.95 -2.36
N GLY A 134 -12.25 -5.68 -3.17
CA GLY A 134 -12.71 -6.85 -3.95
C GLY A 134 -13.52 -6.51 -5.20
N SER A 135 -13.55 -5.24 -5.66
CA SER A 135 -14.31 -4.83 -6.85
C SER A 135 -13.57 -5.08 -8.18
N MET A 136 -12.23 -5.25 -8.18
CA MET A 136 -11.47 -5.65 -9.37
C MET A 136 -11.84 -7.08 -9.78
N SER A 137 -12.22 -7.29 -11.05
CA SER A 137 -12.45 -8.64 -11.59
C SER A 137 -11.31 -9.11 -12.51
N LEU A 138 -11.11 -10.43 -12.55
CA LEU A 138 -10.19 -11.07 -13.52
C LEU A 138 -10.57 -10.74 -14.97
N GLU A 139 -11.86 -10.58 -15.27
CA GLU A 139 -12.36 -10.19 -16.59
C GLU A 139 -11.89 -8.77 -16.95
N GLN A 140 -12.08 -7.77 -16.07
CA GLN A 140 -11.56 -6.41 -16.28
C GLN A 140 -10.05 -6.39 -16.53
N ALA A 141 -9.31 -7.21 -15.77
CA ALA A 141 -7.87 -7.35 -15.87
C ALA A 141 -7.44 -7.95 -17.23
N LEU A 142 -8.03 -9.07 -17.64
CA LEU A 142 -7.75 -9.72 -18.94
C LEU A 142 -8.17 -8.84 -20.13
N GLU A 143 -9.33 -8.18 -20.06
CA GLU A 143 -9.80 -7.22 -21.07
C GLU A 143 -8.85 -6.03 -21.28
N SER A 144 -8.16 -5.57 -20.22
CA SER A 144 -7.15 -4.52 -20.36
C SER A 144 -5.95 -4.95 -21.21
N ARG A 145 -5.76 -6.28 -21.33
CA ARG A 145 -4.65 -6.96 -22.02
C ARG A 145 -3.29 -6.37 -21.60
N PRO A 146 -2.82 -6.60 -20.37
CA PRO A 146 -1.51 -6.15 -19.92
C PRO A 146 -0.39 -7.14 -20.31
N ASP A 147 0.85 -6.69 -20.22
CA ASP A 147 2.08 -7.49 -20.29
C ASP A 147 2.58 -7.88 -18.89
N VAL A 148 2.18 -7.12 -17.86
CA VAL A 148 2.50 -7.34 -16.45
C VAL A 148 1.40 -6.74 -15.56
N PHE A 149 1.13 -7.39 -14.44
CA PHE A 149 0.33 -6.83 -13.35
C PHE A 149 1.23 -6.40 -12.20
N ILE A 150 1.13 -5.13 -11.78
CA ILE A 150 1.88 -4.59 -10.63
C ILE A 150 0.92 -4.46 -9.44
N VAL A 151 1.23 -5.11 -8.33
CA VAL A 151 0.39 -5.10 -7.11
C VAL A 151 1.20 -4.74 -5.87
N SER A 152 0.57 -4.07 -4.90
CA SER A 152 1.19 -3.82 -3.58
C SER A 152 1.12 -5.07 -2.70
N ALA A 153 2.14 -5.30 -1.87
CA ALA A 153 2.21 -6.46 -0.98
C ALA A 153 1.04 -6.55 0.01
N ASN A 154 0.47 -5.41 0.40
CA ASN A 154 -0.73 -5.36 1.26
C ASN A 154 -2.03 -5.84 0.55
N SER A 155 -2.00 -5.94 -0.78
CA SER A 155 -3.12 -6.32 -1.64
C SER A 155 -2.88 -7.65 -2.37
N PHE A 156 -1.70 -8.25 -2.21
CA PHE A 156 -1.32 -9.50 -2.89
C PHE A 156 -2.23 -10.67 -2.52
N GLU A 157 -2.47 -10.88 -1.21
CA GLU A 157 -3.32 -11.96 -0.69
C GLU A 157 -4.78 -11.80 -1.18
N ALA A 158 -5.31 -10.57 -1.17
CA ALA A 158 -6.64 -10.27 -1.71
C ALA A 158 -6.74 -10.55 -3.23
N ALA A 159 -5.74 -10.18 -4.03
CA ALA A 159 -5.71 -10.49 -5.47
C ALA A 159 -5.53 -12.00 -5.76
N GLN A 160 -4.87 -12.73 -4.85
CA GLN A 160 -4.70 -14.17 -4.93
C GLN A 160 -6.02 -14.91 -4.62
N ASP A 161 -6.70 -14.52 -3.54
CA ASP A 161 -8.00 -15.10 -3.10
C ASP A 161 -9.13 -14.76 -4.08
N ALA A 162 -9.12 -13.56 -4.68
CA ALA A 162 -10.02 -13.20 -5.77
C ALA A 162 -9.72 -13.92 -7.11
N GLY A 163 -8.67 -14.75 -7.16
CA GLY A 163 -8.27 -15.51 -8.35
C GLY A 163 -7.69 -14.67 -9.49
N ILE A 164 -7.41 -13.37 -9.24
CA ILE A 164 -6.89 -12.44 -10.25
C ILE A 164 -5.47 -12.85 -10.66
N ILE A 165 -4.59 -13.07 -9.67
CA ILE A 165 -3.20 -13.52 -9.91
C ILE A 165 -3.20 -14.86 -10.64
N ASP A 166 -3.93 -15.83 -10.09
CA ASP A 166 -4.08 -17.18 -10.63
C ASP A 166 -4.58 -17.20 -12.09
N GLY A 167 -5.51 -16.30 -12.45
CA GLY A 167 -6.05 -16.20 -13.80
C GLY A 167 -5.13 -15.48 -14.79
N LEU A 168 -4.46 -14.42 -14.35
CA LEU A 168 -3.47 -13.69 -15.15
C LEU A 168 -2.25 -14.57 -15.44
N GLU A 169 -1.70 -15.26 -14.43
CA GLU A 169 -0.52 -16.12 -14.61
C GLU A 169 -0.85 -17.34 -15.50
N LYS A 170 -2.08 -17.88 -15.45
CA LYS A 170 -2.57 -18.90 -16.41
C LYS A 170 -2.73 -18.35 -17.84
N ALA A 171 -3.02 -17.07 -18.00
CA ALA A 171 -3.01 -16.38 -19.30
C ALA A 171 -1.59 -15.97 -19.77
N GLY A 172 -0.54 -16.31 -19.01
CA GLY A 172 0.85 -15.97 -19.32
C GLY A 172 1.26 -14.54 -18.93
N ILE A 173 0.42 -13.84 -18.15
CA ILE A 173 0.67 -12.48 -17.66
C ILE A 173 1.29 -12.57 -16.26
N PRO A 174 2.56 -12.20 -16.05
CA PRO A 174 3.20 -12.23 -14.74
C PRO A 174 2.66 -11.16 -13.79
N THR A 175 2.52 -11.52 -12.51
CA THR A 175 2.30 -10.55 -11.42
C THR A 175 3.63 -10.21 -10.76
N VAL A 176 3.93 -8.92 -10.55
CA VAL A 176 5.09 -8.43 -9.79
C VAL A 176 4.61 -7.66 -8.57
N THR A 177 5.16 -7.98 -7.40
CA THR A 177 4.79 -7.33 -6.14
C THR A 177 5.83 -6.32 -5.66
N VAL A 178 5.34 -5.16 -5.22
CA VAL A 178 6.10 -4.04 -4.61
C VAL A 178 5.52 -3.69 -3.25
N ASP A 179 6.24 -2.95 -2.40
CA ASP A 179 5.75 -2.54 -1.09
C ASP A 179 6.27 -1.18 -0.64
N TYR A 180 5.33 -0.26 -0.40
CA TYR A 180 5.53 1.01 0.28
C TYR A 180 4.68 1.12 1.57
N PHE A 181 3.97 0.04 1.94
CA PHE A 181 2.95 0.06 2.99
C PHE A 181 3.32 -0.82 4.19
N THR A 182 3.84 -2.02 3.95
CA THR A 182 3.90 -3.08 4.97
C THR A 182 5.16 -2.93 5.81
N ASP A 183 6.31 -2.83 5.12
CA ASP A 183 7.65 -2.71 5.69
C ASP A 183 8.42 -1.57 4.95
N PRO A 184 7.88 -0.33 4.91
CA PRO A 184 8.36 0.74 4.04
C PRO A 184 9.84 1.08 4.21
N VAL A 185 10.38 1.03 5.44
CA VAL A 185 11.78 1.37 5.70
C VAL A 185 12.73 0.44 4.95
N LYS A 186 12.39 -0.85 4.89
CA LYS A 186 13.14 -1.90 4.19
C LYS A 186 12.81 -1.96 2.70
N ASN A 187 11.54 -1.84 2.35
CA ASN A 187 11.03 -2.24 1.03
C ASN A 187 10.90 -1.10 0.01
N THR A 188 10.89 0.18 0.43
CA THR A 188 10.67 1.31 -0.50
C THR A 188 11.73 1.35 -1.60
N VAL A 189 13.01 1.34 -1.25
CA VAL A 189 14.10 1.44 -2.24
C VAL A 189 14.21 0.18 -3.12
N PRO A 190 14.16 -1.06 -2.58
CA PRO A 190 14.05 -2.26 -3.41
C PRO A 190 12.86 -2.23 -4.39
N SER A 191 11.70 -1.71 -3.98
CA SER A 191 10.51 -1.59 -4.84
C SER A 191 10.70 -0.60 -5.99
N VAL A 192 11.35 0.55 -5.74
CA VAL A 192 11.70 1.51 -6.80
C VAL A 192 12.71 0.89 -7.78
N ARG A 193 13.77 0.24 -7.28
CA ARG A 193 14.77 -0.47 -8.10
C ARG A 193 14.13 -1.58 -8.95
N LEU A 194 13.19 -2.34 -8.37
CA LEU A 194 12.43 -3.39 -9.04
C LEU A 194 11.57 -2.83 -10.18
N LEU A 195 10.79 -1.78 -9.93
CA LEU A 195 9.98 -1.16 -10.99
C LEU A 195 10.82 -0.48 -12.06
N GLY A 196 11.99 0.07 -11.71
CA GLY A 196 13.00 0.48 -12.69
C GLY A 196 13.35 -0.65 -13.67
N LYS A 197 13.69 -1.84 -13.16
CA LYS A 197 14.06 -3.02 -13.97
C LYS A 197 12.90 -3.62 -14.77
N VAL A 198 11.66 -3.57 -14.24
CA VAL A 198 10.46 -4.09 -14.92
C VAL A 198 9.98 -3.14 -16.03
N LEU A 199 10.15 -1.83 -15.85
CA LEU A 199 9.62 -0.81 -16.76
C LEU A 199 10.67 -0.17 -17.69
N GLY A 200 11.96 -0.47 -17.51
CA GLY A 200 13.06 0.04 -18.37
C GLY A 200 13.61 1.42 -17.96
N TYR A 201 13.53 1.75 -16.67
CA TYR A 201 13.97 3.02 -16.06
C TYR A 201 15.00 2.77 -14.94
N GLU A 202 15.92 1.82 -15.11
CA GLU A 202 16.90 1.44 -14.08
C GLU A 202 17.79 2.61 -13.65
N LYS A 203 18.12 3.54 -14.56
CA LYS A 203 19.00 4.68 -14.25
C LYS A 203 18.28 5.70 -13.38
N GLU A 204 17.00 5.94 -13.65
CA GLU A 204 16.13 6.88 -12.97
C GLU A 204 15.74 6.32 -11.60
N ALA A 205 15.40 5.03 -11.54
CA ALA A 205 15.20 4.28 -10.30
C ALA A 205 16.44 4.34 -9.39
N GLU A 206 17.63 4.08 -9.93
CA GLU A 206 18.88 4.05 -9.17
C GLU A 206 19.40 5.46 -8.82
N LYS A 207 19.03 6.49 -9.60
CA LYS A 207 19.22 7.91 -9.24
C LYS A 207 18.32 8.29 -8.06
N TYR A 208 17.06 7.84 -8.05
CA TYR A 208 16.13 8.09 -6.93
C TYR A 208 16.52 7.29 -5.68
N ALA A 209 16.84 6.01 -5.84
CA ALA A 209 17.24 5.11 -4.75
C ALA A 209 18.37 5.71 -3.91
N ARG A 210 19.49 6.10 -4.54
CA ARG A 210 20.62 6.71 -3.82
C ARG A 210 20.31 8.07 -3.21
N PHE A 211 19.36 8.81 -3.79
CA PHE A 211 18.89 10.06 -3.21
C PHE A 211 18.11 9.79 -1.92
N TYR A 212 17.11 8.91 -1.96
CA TYR A 212 16.37 8.44 -0.80
C TYR A 212 17.31 7.87 0.28
N GLU A 213 18.22 6.97 -0.09
CA GLU A 213 19.20 6.35 0.82
C GLU A 213 20.01 7.45 1.53
N SER A 214 20.58 8.42 0.79
CA SER A 214 21.35 9.52 1.38
C SER A 214 20.58 10.42 2.36
N LYS A 215 19.25 10.50 2.24
CA LYS A 215 18.40 11.24 3.19
C LYS A 215 18.11 10.43 4.45
N VAL A 216 17.78 9.14 4.31
CA VAL A 216 17.50 8.24 5.45
C VAL A 216 18.76 7.93 6.24
N ASP A 217 19.88 7.64 5.56
CA ASP A 217 21.19 7.39 6.17
C ASP A 217 21.66 8.62 6.98
N MET A 218 21.40 9.84 6.50
CA MET A 218 21.70 11.08 7.22
C MET A 218 20.94 11.18 8.56
N VAL A 219 19.69 10.72 8.62
CA VAL A 219 18.92 10.66 9.87
C VAL A 219 19.48 9.56 10.78
N HIS A 220 19.69 8.36 10.24
CA HIS A 220 20.22 7.20 10.96
C HIS A 220 21.57 7.51 11.63
N ASP A 221 22.57 7.91 10.85
CA ASP A 221 23.94 8.13 11.31
C ASP A 221 24.02 9.24 12.36
N ARG A 222 23.12 10.24 12.26
CA ARG A 222 23.06 11.34 13.23
C ARG A 222 22.48 10.87 14.56
N LEU A 223 21.45 10.01 14.55
CA LEU A 223 20.89 9.40 15.76
C LEU A 223 21.90 8.45 16.43
N GLU A 224 22.58 7.59 15.66
CA GLU A 224 23.63 6.68 16.17
C GLU A 224 24.80 7.46 16.78
N LYS A 225 25.33 8.45 16.06
CA LYS A 225 26.46 9.28 16.51
C LYS A 225 26.14 10.09 17.77
N ALA A 226 24.90 10.59 17.89
CA ALA A 226 24.42 11.25 19.10
C ALA A 226 24.09 10.26 20.24
N LYS A 227 23.94 8.97 19.94
CA LYS A 227 23.36 7.93 20.81
C LYS A 227 21.99 8.35 21.33
N ALA A 228 21.15 8.86 20.43
CA ALA A 228 19.84 9.42 20.76
C ALA A 228 18.93 8.38 21.43
N THR A 229 18.37 8.74 22.59
CA THR A 229 17.38 7.90 23.29
C THR A 229 16.04 7.95 22.53
N PRO A 230 15.43 6.81 22.15
CA PRO A 230 14.18 6.81 21.39
C PRO A 230 13.04 7.55 22.08
N THR A 231 12.47 8.56 21.42
CA THR A 231 11.46 9.46 22.00
C THR A 231 10.08 8.79 22.09
N PRO A 232 9.45 8.66 23.28
CA PRO A 232 8.08 8.16 23.45
C PRO A 232 7.07 8.96 22.62
N THR A 233 6.58 8.35 21.53
CA THR A 233 5.83 9.06 20.50
C THR A 233 4.52 8.35 20.18
N PHE A 234 3.42 9.10 20.12
CA PHE A 234 2.14 8.56 19.67
C PHE A 234 1.82 8.97 18.23
N LEU A 235 1.73 7.99 17.35
CA LEU A 235 1.29 8.15 15.97
C LEU A 235 -0.26 8.16 15.91
N TRP A 236 -0.85 9.35 15.81
CA TRP A 236 -2.30 9.53 15.74
C TRP A 236 -2.78 9.48 14.28
N ARG A 237 -3.22 8.29 13.86
CA ARG A 237 -3.61 8.02 12.46
C ARG A 237 -4.94 8.70 12.11
N ALA A 238 -4.87 9.59 11.11
CA ALA A 238 -5.98 10.25 10.44
C ALA A 238 -7.13 10.72 11.36
N PRO A 239 -6.85 11.57 12.36
CA PRO A 239 -7.88 12.17 13.20
C PRO A 239 -8.87 12.97 12.36
N GLY A 240 -10.15 12.81 12.66
CA GLY A 240 -11.23 13.38 11.86
C GLY A 240 -11.74 12.45 10.77
N TYR A 241 -10.89 11.56 10.25
CA TYR A 241 -11.35 10.42 9.45
C TYR A 241 -11.75 9.28 10.38
N PHE A 242 -10.80 8.75 11.16
CA PHE A 242 -11.04 7.74 12.20
C PHE A 242 -11.39 8.36 13.56
N ASP A 243 -12.01 7.56 14.42
CA ASP A 243 -12.26 7.92 15.83
C ASP A 243 -10.95 7.93 16.64
N CYS A 244 -10.92 8.70 17.74
CA CYS A 244 -9.74 8.73 18.58
C CYS A 244 -9.61 7.42 19.40
N CYS A 245 -8.44 6.80 19.51
CA CYS A 245 -7.15 7.25 18.97
C CYS A 245 -6.58 6.16 18.07
N SER A 246 -6.95 6.19 16.78
CA SER A 246 -6.43 5.25 15.79
C SER A 246 -4.91 5.40 15.61
N THR A 247 -4.22 4.29 15.37
CA THR A 247 -2.76 4.23 15.26
C THR A 247 -2.30 3.04 14.40
N PHE A 248 -1.04 3.08 13.98
CA PHE A 248 -0.31 1.93 13.42
C PHE A 248 0.65 1.35 14.47
N ALA A 249 1.02 0.08 14.31
CA ALA A 249 2.03 -0.57 15.13
C ALA A 249 2.90 -1.51 14.28
N LYS A 250 4.21 -1.56 14.57
CA LYS A 250 5.17 -2.56 14.05
C LYS A 250 5.23 -2.69 12.51
N SER A 251 4.68 -1.72 11.78
CA SER A 251 4.48 -1.71 10.33
C SER A 251 4.14 -0.29 9.86
N ASN A 252 4.19 -0.05 8.54
CA ASN A 252 3.71 1.21 7.96
C ASN A 252 4.38 2.46 8.60
N LEU A 253 3.64 3.56 8.79
CA LEU A 253 4.12 4.80 9.41
C LEU A 253 4.73 4.60 10.82
N ALA A 254 4.37 3.54 11.56
CA ALA A 254 5.00 3.25 12.85
C ALA A 254 6.49 2.89 12.70
N GLN A 255 6.88 2.25 11.59
CA GLN A 255 8.29 2.04 11.30
C GLN A 255 9.02 3.35 10.99
N LEU A 256 8.37 4.31 10.32
CA LEU A 256 8.98 5.61 10.03
C LEU A 256 9.24 6.40 11.31
N VAL A 257 8.32 6.33 12.29
CA VAL A 257 8.54 6.87 13.65
C VAL A 257 9.77 6.22 14.30
N THR A 258 9.92 4.90 14.21
CA THR A 258 11.08 4.19 14.77
C THR A 258 12.39 4.52 14.05
N ALA A 259 12.39 4.58 12.71
CA ALA A 259 13.55 4.96 11.90
C ALA A 259 14.00 6.42 12.13
N ALA A 260 13.06 7.30 12.47
CA ALA A 260 13.31 8.68 12.85
C ALA A 260 13.81 8.85 14.30
N GLY A 261 14.08 7.76 15.04
CA GLY A 261 14.56 7.82 16.42
C GLY A 261 13.44 7.94 17.46
N GLY A 262 12.22 7.51 17.13
CA GLY A 262 11.10 7.42 18.06
C GLY A 262 10.93 6.05 18.68
N LYS A 263 10.19 5.98 19.78
CA LYS A 263 9.51 4.77 20.23
C LYS A 263 8.02 4.95 19.98
N ASN A 264 7.48 4.27 18.96
CA ASN A 264 6.02 4.28 18.72
C ASN A 264 5.29 3.61 19.89
N LEU A 265 4.46 4.36 20.61
CA LEU A 265 3.67 3.83 21.72
C LEU A 265 2.61 2.82 21.27
N GLY A 266 2.14 2.89 20.01
CA GLY A 266 1.22 1.90 19.43
C GLY A 266 1.74 0.47 19.52
N ASP A 267 3.06 0.27 19.39
CA ASP A 267 3.71 -1.04 19.45
C ASP A 267 3.53 -1.74 20.81
N ASP A 268 3.40 -0.96 21.88
CA ASP A 268 3.17 -1.41 23.27
C ASP A 268 1.68 -1.37 23.69
N MET A 269 0.77 -1.03 22.77
CA MET A 269 -0.65 -0.78 23.08
C MET A 269 -1.64 -1.58 22.23
N ILE A 270 -1.24 -2.07 21.04
CA ILE A 270 -2.06 -2.96 20.21
C ILE A 270 -1.25 -4.18 19.70
N GLU A 271 -1.94 -5.30 19.55
CA GLU A 271 -1.35 -6.55 19.02
C GLU A 271 -1.25 -6.53 17.49
N GLY A 272 -2.28 -6.01 16.81
CA GLY A 272 -2.35 -5.93 15.35
C GLY A 272 -1.55 -4.77 14.74
N LYS A 273 -1.28 -4.86 13.43
CA LYS A 273 -0.55 -3.85 12.64
C LYS A 273 -1.18 -2.44 12.66
N GLN A 274 -2.49 -2.36 12.89
CA GLN A 274 -3.25 -1.12 12.99
C GLN A 274 -4.42 -1.31 13.97
N GLY A 275 -4.90 -0.24 14.57
CA GLY A 275 -5.99 -0.31 15.54
C GLY A 275 -6.40 1.04 16.09
N GLN A 276 -6.93 1.02 17.32
CA GLN A 276 -7.39 2.17 18.08
C GLN A 276 -7.10 1.96 19.56
N VAL A 277 -6.57 2.98 20.24
CA VAL A 277 -6.38 2.99 21.70
C VAL A 277 -7.38 3.97 22.34
N SER A 278 -7.71 3.77 23.61
CA SER A 278 -8.53 4.74 24.34
C SER A 278 -7.71 5.99 24.68
N PRO A 279 -8.30 7.19 24.70
CA PRO A 279 -7.61 8.43 25.07
C PRO A 279 -6.98 8.37 26.48
N GLU A 280 -7.63 7.66 27.42
CA GLU A 280 -7.20 7.50 28.81
C GLU A 280 -6.01 6.54 28.93
N ALA A 281 -6.03 5.44 28.17
CA ALA A 281 -4.89 4.51 28.09
C ALA A 281 -3.66 5.19 27.46
N LEU A 282 -3.87 6.09 26.51
CA LEU A 282 -2.81 6.93 25.94
C LEU A 282 -2.30 7.98 26.93
N ALA A 283 -3.19 8.63 27.69
CA ALA A 283 -2.79 9.58 28.73
C ALA A 283 -1.94 8.89 29.83
N GLY A 284 -2.27 7.64 30.17
CA GLY A 284 -1.46 6.81 31.07
C GLY A 284 -0.08 6.40 30.54
N LYS A 285 0.26 6.73 29.29
CA LYS A 285 1.60 6.54 28.69
C LYS A 285 2.39 7.85 28.55
N ASP A 286 1.75 9.00 28.75
CA ASP A 286 2.31 10.38 28.62
C ASP A 286 3.37 10.55 27.51
N PRO A 287 2.96 10.52 26.21
CA PRO A 287 3.89 10.74 25.10
C PRO A 287 4.65 12.08 25.23
N ASP A 288 5.95 12.05 24.90
CA ASP A 288 6.76 13.25 24.74
C ASP A 288 6.44 14.00 23.43
N VAL A 289 5.97 13.26 22.41
CA VAL A 289 5.57 13.81 21.10
C VAL A 289 4.30 13.12 20.59
N ILE A 290 3.41 13.90 19.99
CA ILE A 290 2.27 13.39 19.20
C ILE A 290 2.50 13.72 17.73
N ILE A 291 2.37 12.72 16.86
CA ILE A 291 2.49 12.87 15.40
C ILE A 291 1.16 12.43 14.79
N ALA A 292 0.33 13.38 14.39
CA ALA A 292 -0.90 13.14 13.66
C ALA A 292 -0.65 12.98 12.15
N THR A 293 -1.66 12.49 11.41
CA THR A 293 -1.62 12.50 9.94
C THR A 293 -2.81 13.20 9.32
N GLY A 294 -2.60 14.01 8.29
CA GLY A 294 -3.64 14.78 7.60
C GLY A 294 -3.65 14.59 6.08
N ALA A 295 -4.82 14.74 5.47
CA ALA A 295 -4.99 14.88 4.02
C ALA A 295 -6.31 15.63 3.75
N ASP A 296 -6.60 16.00 2.51
CA ASP A 296 -7.95 16.46 2.14
C ASP A 296 -8.94 15.28 2.20
N TRP A 297 -9.94 15.38 3.07
CA TRP A 297 -11.06 14.45 3.17
C TRP A 297 -12.42 15.14 3.02
N THR A 298 -12.46 16.30 2.35
CA THR A 298 -13.70 17.08 2.11
C THR A 298 -14.76 16.25 1.39
N ASP A 299 -14.40 15.67 0.25
CA ASP A 299 -15.29 14.86 -0.61
C ASP A 299 -15.14 13.34 -0.38
N ALA A 300 -14.53 12.91 0.74
CA ALA A 300 -14.23 11.50 0.98
C ALA A 300 -15.47 10.63 1.18
N LYS A 301 -15.39 9.37 0.69
CA LYS A 301 -16.41 8.30 0.86
C LYS A 301 -16.90 8.19 2.31
N GLN A 302 -15.99 8.24 3.29
CA GLN A 302 -16.33 8.39 4.71
C GLN A 302 -16.24 9.86 5.11
N GLN A 303 -17.40 10.46 5.38
CA GLN A 303 -17.49 11.86 5.77
C GLN A 303 -16.80 12.13 7.12
N PRO A 304 -15.98 13.20 7.24
CA PRO A 304 -15.24 13.51 8.46
C PRO A 304 -16.11 13.73 9.71
N LYS A 305 -15.55 13.43 10.88
CA LYS A 305 -16.15 13.70 12.19
C LYS A 305 -16.36 15.21 12.39
N LYS A 306 -17.28 15.60 13.28
CA LYS A 306 -17.57 17.02 13.61
C LYS A 306 -16.37 17.81 14.17
N THR A 307 -15.32 17.13 14.64
CA THR A 307 -14.03 17.75 15.01
C THR A 307 -13.23 18.22 13.78
N GLY A 308 -13.70 17.92 12.56
CA GLY A 308 -12.96 18.05 11.31
C GLY A 308 -11.70 17.18 11.28
N PHE A 309 -10.89 17.40 10.24
CA PHE A 309 -9.62 16.75 9.98
C PHE A 309 -8.49 17.79 9.87
N ILE A 310 -7.27 17.33 9.57
CA ILE A 310 -6.09 18.16 9.33
C ILE A 310 -5.85 18.22 7.81
N PRO A 311 -6.14 19.32 7.11
CA PRO A 311 -5.92 19.43 5.68
C PRO A 311 -4.41 19.52 5.37
N LEU A 312 -3.90 18.61 4.54
CA LEU A 312 -2.53 18.60 4.03
C LEU A 312 -2.51 18.04 2.59
N GLY A 313 -1.68 18.59 1.73
CA GLY A 313 -1.59 18.23 0.31
C GLY A 313 -1.25 19.42 -0.59
N TYR A 314 -1.29 19.21 -1.90
CA TYR A 314 -0.81 20.15 -2.92
C TYR A 314 -1.56 21.49 -3.01
N ASP A 315 -2.83 21.51 -2.65
CA ASP A 315 -3.70 22.68 -2.70
C ASP A 315 -3.85 23.36 -1.33
N GLU A 316 -3.21 22.83 -0.28
CA GLU A 316 -3.51 23.17 1.11
C GLU A 316 -2.67 24.29 1.71
N SER A 317 -3.33 25.16 2.48
CA SER A 317 -2.73 26.33 3.13
C SER A 317 -2.15 26.00 4.51
N ALA A 318 -0.90 26.38 4.76
CA ALA A 318 -0.23 26.14 6.05
C ALA A 318 -0.98 26.79 7.24
N ASP A 319 -1.49 27.99 7.03
CA ASP A 319 -2.36 28.72 7.95
C ASP A 319 -3.66 27.95 8.28
N GLN A 320 -4.25 27.29 7.28
CA GLN A 320 -5.46 26.50 7.48
C GLN A 320 -5.14 25.16 8.18
N ALA A 321 -4.07 24.48 7.75
CA ALA A 321 -3.58 23.26 8.38
C ALA A 321 -3.28 23.46 9.86
N ALA A 322 -2.60 24.55 10.25
CA ALA A 322 -2.32 24.88 11.64
C ALA A 322 -3.60 25.17 12.46
N ARG A 323 -4.52 25.99 11.92
CA ARG A 323 -5.83 26.27 12.57
C ARG A 323 -6.64 25.00 12.80
N ASP A 324 -6.73 24.16 11.78
CA ASP A 324 -7.54 22.94 11.82
C ASP A 324 -6.89 21.85 12.66
N PHE A 325 -5.56 21.74 12.68
CA PHE A 325 -4.87 20.85 13.61
C PHE A 325 -5.11 21.25 15.08
N GLN A 326 -5.01 22.54 15.39
CA GLN A 326 -5.36 23.05 16.72
C GLN A 326 -6.83 22.78 17.09
N ARG A 327 -7.76 22.89 16.12
CA ARG A 327 -9.19 22.57 16.27
C ARG A 327 -9.45 21.08 16.50
N VAL A 328 -8.76 20.21 15.77
CA VAL A 328 -8.81 18.75 15.90
C VAL A 328 -8.29 18.29 17.27
N VAL A 329 -7.15 18.81 17.71
CA VAL A 329 -6.57 18.52 19.03
C VAL A 329 -7.49 19.00 20.15
N ASN A 330 -7.98 20.24 20.08
CA ASN A 330 -8.92 20.78 21.07
C ASN A 330 -10.27 20.02 21.10
N GLY A 331 -10.64 19.37 19.99
CA GLY A 331 -11.80 18.49 19.88
C GLY A 331 -11.67 17.15 20.63
N GLN A 332 -10.49 16.81 21.16
CA GLN A 332 -10.27 15.62 21.99
C GLN A 332 -10.05 15.99 23.45
N PRO A 333 -11.04 15.78 24.35
CA PRO A 333 -11.00 16.28 25.72
C PRO A 333 -9.82 15.81 26.57
N VAL A 334 -9.27 14.63 26.28
CA VAL A 334 -8.12 14.07 27.01
C VAL A 334 -6.79 14.47 26.36
N LEU A 335 -6.69 14.39 25.02
CA LEU A 335 -5.44 14.72 24.30
C LEU A 335 -5.04 16.18 24.47
N LYS A 336 -6.01 17.12 24.43
CA LYS A 336 -5.75 18.55 24.66
C LYS A 336 -5.11 18.85 26.03
N GLU A 337 -5.26 17.95 27.00
CA GLU A 337 -4.74 18.12 28.36
C GLU A 337 -3.36 17.47 28.56
N MET A 338 -2.87 16.70 27.59
CA MET A 338 -1.56 16.02 27.66
C MET A 338 -0.39 17.02 27.61
N ARG A 339 0.73 16.62 28.21
CA ARG A 339 1.98 17.40 28.24
C ARG A 339 2.45 17.77 26.83
N ALA A 340 2.55 16.79 25.92
CA ALA A 340 2.94 17.06 24.53
C ALA A 340 2.06 18.09 23.79
N VAL A 341 0.78 18.24 24.13
CA VAL A 341 -0.05 19.31 23.53
C VAL A 341 0.24 20.66 24.16
N LYS A 342 0.32 20.72 25.50
CA LYS A 342 0.58 21.96 26.25
C LYS A 342 1.97 22.54 25.97
N ASP A 343 2.96 21.66 25.77
CA ASP A 343 4.34 22.01 25.41
C ASP A 343 4.52 22.21 23.89
N LYS A 344 3.43 22.20 23.11
CA LYS A 344 3.39 22.31 21.63
C LYS A 344 4.19 21.24 20.86
N ARG A 345 4.56 20.14 21.52
CA ARG A 345 5.18 18.94 20.91
C ARG A 345 4.16 18.02 20.22
N ALA A 346 3.17 18.61 19.57
CA ALA A 346 2.24 17.92 18.70
C ALA A 346 2.40 18.45 17.27
N TYR A 347 2.56 17.53 16.33
CA TYR A 347 2.84 17.78 14.93
C TYR A 347 1.91 16.96 14.05
N ALA A 348 1.79 17.31 12.78
CA ALA A 348 1.08 16.54 11.78
C ALA A 348 1.91 16.41 10.50
N ALA A 349 1.71 15.31 9.77
CA ALA A 349 2.32 15.07 8.46
C ALA A 349 1.29 14.54 7.45
N TRP A 350 1.58 14.67 6.17
CA TRP A 350 0.70 14.24 5.10
C TRP A 350 0.48 12.72 5.13
N HIS A 351 -0.78 12.30 5.06
CA HIS A 351 -1.15 10.91 5.32
C HIS A 351 -0.51 9.97 4.31
N HIS A 352 -0.53 10.29 3.02
CA HIS A 352 -0.14 9.39 1.93
C HIS A 352 1.36 9.04 1.86
N PHE A 353 2.20 9.61 2.74
CA PHE A 353 3.50 9.01 3.07
C PHE A 353 3.36 7.57 3.63
N TYR A 354 2.15 7.13 4.02
CA TYR A 354 1.87 5.75 4.43
C TYR A 354 2.04 4.70 3.32
N ASP A 355 2.01 5.09 2.05
CA ASP A 355 2.05 4.17 0.89
C ASP A 355 2.53 4.93 -0.35
N SER A 356 3.74 5.50 -0.23
CA SER A 356 4.39 6.32 -1.26
C SER A 356 5.92 6.26 -1.10
N PRO A 357 6.71 6.22 -2.19
CA PRO A 357 8.17 6.28 -2.11
C PRO A 357 8.73 7.60 -1.56
N TYR A 358 7.90 8.65 -1.39
CA TYR A 358 8.32 9.95 -0.85
C TYR A 358 8.48 9.96 0.68
N ASN A 359 8.29 8.80 1.33
CA ASN A 359 8.16 8.67 2.78
C ASN A 359 9.44 9.01 3.59
N TYR A 360 10.60 9.19 2.95
CA TYR A 360 11.79 9.76 3.60
C TYR A 360 11.54 11.16 4.19
N LEU A 361 10.69 11.98 3.54
CA LEU A 361 10.28 13.30 4.05
C LEU A 361 9.55 13.20 5.40
N ALA A 362 8.81 12.11 5.61
CA ALA A 362 8.19 11.83 6.91
C ALA A 362 9.25 11.42 7.94
N ILE A 363 10.26 10.63 7.58
CA ILE A 363 11.38 10.29 8.48
C ILE A 363 12.12 11.56 8.91
N GLU A 364 12.45 12.46 7.99
CA GLU A 364 13.11 13.76 8.27
C GLU A 364 12.26 14.65 9.19
N TRP A 365 10.98 14.82 8.88
CA TRP A 365 10.06 15.63 9.69
C TRP A 365 9.84 15.03 11.08
N PHE A 366 9.67 13.70 11.20
CA PHE A 366 9.52 13.02 12.48
C PHE A 366 10.80 13.14 13.31
N ALA A 367 11.98 13.02 12.69
CA ALA A 367 13.26 13.17 13.37
C ALA A 367 13.44 14.59 13.92
N LYS A 368 13.04 15.61 13.15
CA LYS A 368 13.02 17.01 13.60
C LYS A 368 12.01 17.28 14.72
N ALA A 369 10.84 16.65 14.69
CA ALA A 369 9.81 16.76 15.73
C ALA A 369 10.24 16.11 17.07
N MET A 370 10.96 14.99 17.01
CA MET A 370 11.40 14.24 18.18
C MET A 370 12.71 14.77 18.76
N HIS A 371 13.68 15.12 17.89
CA HIS A 371 15.04 15.53 18.23
C HIS A 371 15.40 16.89 17.60
N PRO A 372 14.69 17.99 17.94
CA PRO A 372 14.83 19.28 17.24
C PRO A 372 16.26 19.85 17.29
N ASP A 373 16.99 19.66 18.38
CA ASP A 373 18.39 20.10 18.50
C ASP A 373 19.36 19.34 17.59
N LEU A 374 19.07 18.06 17.28
CA LEU A 374 19.88 17.26 16.37
C LEU A 374 19.61 17.58 14.90
N PHE A 375 18.41 18.02 14.56
CA PHE A 375 17.96 18.24 13.18
C PHE A 375 17.51 19.69 12.91
N ALA A 376 18.06 20.66 13.64
CA ALA A 376 17.73 22.08 13.50
C ALA A 376 17.96 22.61 12.07
N ASP A 377 18.99 22.10 11.40
CA ASP A 377 19.43 22.35 10.03
C ASP A 377 18.55 21.75 8.92
N ILE A 378 17.77 20.70 9.22
CA ILE A 378 16.97 20.00 8.20
C ILE A 378 15.72 20.80 7.85
N ASP A 379 15.50 21.04 6.56
CA ASP A 379 14.30 21.70 6.03
C ASP A 379 13.56 20.77 5.05
N PRO A 380 12.54 20.03 5.53
CA PRO A 380 11.71 19.18 4.66
C PRO A 380 11.00 19.96 3.55
N GLN A 381 10.81 21.29 3.68
CA GLN A 381 10.21 22.10 2.61
C GLN A 381 11.19 22.35 1.46
N ALA A 382 12.48 22.53 1.78
CA ALA A 382 13.54 22.54 0.78
C ALA A 382 13.68 21.15 0.11
N ASP A 383 13.60 20.07 0.88
CA ASP A 383 13.81 18.71 0.38
C ASP A 383 12.60 18.16 -0.41
N MET A 384 11.39 18.61 -0.10
CA MET A 384 10.19 18.40 -0.92
C MET A 384 10.25 19.22 -2.21
N LYS A 385 10.83 20.43 -2.19
CA LYS A 385 11.09 21.21 -3.41
C LYS A 385 12.18 20.54 -4.27
N GLU A 386 13.23 20.00 -3.63
CA GLU A 386 14.29 19.23 -4.28
C GLU A 386 13.76 17.97 -4.98
N LEU A 387 12.85 17.23 -4.33
CA LEU A 387 12.14 16.08 -4.93
C LEU A 387 11.43 16.47 -6.23
N HIS A 388 10.72 17.59 -6.22
CA HIS A 388 9.99 18.10 -7.39
C HIS A 388 10.93 18.51 -8.51
N GLU A 389 11.97 19.28 -8.20
CA GLU A 389 12.96 19.73 -9.19
C GLU A 389 13.71 18.55 -9.82
N LYS A 390 14.20 17.60 -9.00
CA LYS A 390 15.04 16.48 -9.46
C LYS A 390 14.27 15.32 -10.09
N PHE A 391 13.02 15.05 -9.69
CA PHE A 391 12.33 13.80 -10.04
C PHE A 391 10.88 13.96 -10.51
N LEU A 392 10.05 14.82 -9.90
CA LEU A 392 8.61 14.83 -10.22
C LEU A 392 8.25 15.73 -11.42
N PRO A 393 7.19 15.40 -12.19
CA PRO A 393 6.73 16.21 -13.32
C PRO A 393 6.00 17.50 -12.90
N VAL A 394 5.40 17.53 -11.71
CA VAL A 394 4.64 18.67 -11.19
C VAL A 394 5.53 19.63 -10.40
N GLU A 395 5.05 20.85 -10.14
CA GLU A 395 5.71 21.82 -9.27
C GLU A 395 5.26 21.65 -7.81
N ALA A 396 6.17 21.87 -6.86
CA ALA A 396 5.87 21.83 -5.43
C ALA A 396 4.92 22.99 -5.05
N SER A 397 3.84 22.68 -4.33
CA SER A 397 2.92 23.67 -3.73
C SER A 397 2.18 23.04 -2.56
N GLY A 398 1.46 23.85 -1.79
CA GLY A 398 0.65 23.38 -0.67
C GLY A 398 1.46 23.05 0.56
N THR A 399 0.91 22.21 1.44
CA THR A 399 1.42 21.99 2.80
C THR A 399 1.41 20.50 3.15
N PHE A 400 2.57 19.93 3.50
CA PHE A 400 2.72 18.49 3.77
C PHE A 400 2.98 18.14 5.26
N TRP A 401 3.06 19.14 6.12
CA TRP A 401 3.19 19.00 7.58
C TRP A 401 2.79 20.30 8.28
N THR A 402 2.49 20.22 9.57
CA THR A 402 2.26 21.40 10.43
C THR A 402 2.54 21.07 11.90
N GLY A 403 2.63 22.09 12.74
CA GLY A 403 2.76 21.97 14.20
C GLY A 403 1.66 22.73 14.92
N LEU A 404 1.53 22.57 16.24
CA LEU A 404 0.68 23.48 17.03
C LEU A 404 1.33 24.88 17.14
N PRO A 405 0.56 25.96 16.95
CA PRO A 405 1.06 27.34 16.93
C PRO A 405 1.39 27.90 18.32
#